data_AF-A0A7Y5VUW1-F1
#
_entry.id   AF-A0A7Y5VUW1-F1
#
_cell.length_a   1.000
_cell.length_b   1.000
_cell.length_c   1.000
_cell.angle_alpha   90.00
_cell.angle_beta   90.00
_cell.angle_gamma   90.00
#
_symmetry.space_group_name_H-M   'P 1'
#
loop_
_entity.id
_entity.type
_entity.pdbx_description
1 polymer ?
#
loop_
_entity_poly.entity_id
_entity_poly.type
_entity_poly.pdbx_seq_one_letter_code
_entity_poly.pdbx_strand_id
1 'polypeptide(L)'
;MLLVLFPDPRRLAVLLHRLAHLDALIDPAAPQLQSLEDEVRAHLGPQASSAEVLAVAEYVVCERLPYSWDWETWGVMEYLPTTREALDMGREDCDGRAIVAASLLRRMGYDAWLVTDVVHMWVRTPEVELMSPTGFAATLEAPADAPARLDVSSAALNLARGLAYGVSVFPLERELIILAAIVLLTLHPWISRRRAAAGVALLVAGLAGLRVVGAAAVSGPQAGDPMLALAVAGSIGSAAAGWCVLALKAGARPRHSLSEPPESPEARAAGRG
;
A
#
# COMPACT_ATOMS: atom_id res chain seq x y z
N MET A 1 0.94 -9.91 -10.32
CA MET A 1 0.73 -8.74 -9.44
C MET A 1 2.07 -8.18 -8.97
N LEU A 2 2.93 -8.98 -8.33
CA LEU A 2 4.24 -8.53 -7.86
C LEU A 2 5.09 -7.86 -8.95
N LEU A 3 5.19 -8.44 -10.15
CA LEU A 3 5.95 -7.87 -11.27
C LEU A 3 5.38 -6.55 -11.82
N VAL A 4 4.13 -6.20 -11.50
CA VAL A 4 3.54 -4.91 -11.90
C VAL A 4 3.84 -3.83 -10.86
N LEU A 5 3.79 -4.20 -9.58
CA LEU A 5 4.09 -3.30 -8.46
C LEU A 5 5.61 -3.12 -8.25
N PHE A 6 6.37 -4.17 -8.52
CA PHE A 6 7.83 -4.26 -8.41
C PHE A 6 8.38 -4.98 -9.66
N PRO A 7 8.52 -4.27 -10.79
CA PRO A 7 9.10 -4.85 -12.00
C PRO A 7 10.52 -5.38 -11.78
N ASP A 8 11.28 -4.76 -10.87
CA ASP A 8 12.54 -5.27 -10.35
C ASP A 8 12.34 -5.85 -8.93
N PRO A 9 12.29 -7.18 -8.76
CA PRO A 9 12.05 -7.80 -7.45
C PRO A 9 13.18 -7.51 -6.44
N ARG A 10 14.35 -7.06 -6.88
CA ARG A 10 15.42 -6.64 -5.96
C ARG A 10 15.00 -5.42 -5.15
N ARG A 11 14.20 -4.53 -5.71
CA ARG A 11 13.69 -3.34 -5.00
C ARG A 11 12.76 -3.72 -3.85
N LEU A 12 11.98 -4.79 -3.99
CA LEU A 12 11.19 -5.33 -2.88
C LEU A 12 12.09 -5.84 -1.75
N ALA A 13 13.19 -6.54 -2.08
CA ALA A 13 14.14 -6.98 -1.06
C ALA A 13 14.81 -5.78 -0.36
N VAL A 14 15.15 -4.72 -1.10
CA VAL A 14 15.65 -3.46 -0.53
C VAL A 14 14.60 -2.83 0.39
N LEU A 15 13.35 -2.69 -0.05
CA LEU A 15 12.25 -2.16 0.76
C LEU A 15 12.10 -2.91 2.08
N LEU A 16 12.02 -4.24 2.03
CA LEU A 16 11.89 -5.08 3.23
C LEU A 16 13.09 -4.94 4.16
N HIS A 17 14.30 -4.87 3.61
CA HIS A 17 15.50 -4.65 4.39
C HIS A 17 15.49 -3.27 5.08
N ARG A 18 15.09 -2.22 4.36
CA ARG A 18 15.01 -0.84 4.85
C ARG A 18 13.91 -0.67 5.90
N LEU A 19 12.75 -1.31 5.73
CA LEU A 19 11.69 -1.36 6.74
C LEU A 19 12.18 -1.98 8.05
N ALA A 20 13.01 -3.01 7.99
CA ALA A 20 13.61 -3.61 9.17
C ALA A 20 14.69 -2.74 9.84
N HIS A 21 15.20 -1.72 9.14
CA HIS A 21 16.30 -0.85 9.57
C HIS A 21 15.99 0.63 9.29
N LEU A 22 14.79 1.10 9.64
CA LEU A 22 14.35 2.47 9.34
C LEU A 22 15.33 3.53 9.84
N ASP A 23 15.88 3.36 11.04
CA ASP A 23 16.83 4.32 11.60
C ASP A 23 18.10 4.48 10.74
N ALA A 24 18.51 3.43 10.02
CA ALA A 24 19.67 3.46 9.14
C ALA A 24 19.45 4.27 7.85
N LEU A 25 18.21 4.69 7.57
CA LEU A 25 17.89 5.58 6.46
C LEU A 25 18.22 7.03 6.78
N ILE A 26 18.31 7.38 8.07
CA ILE A 26 18.61 8.72 8.55
C ILE A 26 20.13 8.95 8.53
N ASP A 27 20.59 9.87 7.66
CA ASP A 27 22.01 10.26 7.54
C ASP A 27 22.21 11.75 7.85
N PRO A 28 22.41 12.16 9.12
CA PRO A 28 22.66 13.56 9.48
C PRO A 28 24.01 14.08 8.97
N ALA A 29 24.91 13.18 8.56
CA ALA A 29 26.22 13.52 8.02
C ALA A 29 26.19 13.75 6.50
N ALA A 30 25.05 13.55 5.83
CA ALA A 30 24.91 13.79 4.39
C ALA A 30 25.26 15.25 4.03
N PRO A 31 26.25 15.49 3.14
CA PRO A 31 26.71 16.85 2.85
C PRO A 31 25.64 17.71 2.17
N GLN A 32 24.72 17.10 1.41
CA GLN A 32 23.59 17.80 0.79
C GLN A 32 22.64 18.46 1.81
N LEU A 33 22.66 18.05 3.08
CA LEU A 33 21.85 18.68 4.12
C LEU A 33 22.37 20.06 4.52
N GLN A 34 23.63 20.41 4.21
CA GLN A 34 24.18 21.71 4.60
C GLN A 34 23.37 22.87 4.01
N SER A 35 23.00 22.80 2.73
CA SER A 35 22.21 23.87 2.10
C SER A 35 20.81 24.00 2.71
N LEU A 36 20.20 22.88 3.09
CA LEU A 36 18.91 22.86 3.77
C LEU A 36 19.02 23.46 5.18
N GLU A 37 20.06 23.11 5.93
CA GLU A 37 20.32 23.69 7.24
C GLU A 37 20.55 25.19 7.16
N ASP A 38 21.36 25.65 6.19
CA ASP A 38 21.61 27.08 5.95
C ASP A 38 20.30 27.82 5.64
N GLU A 39 19.43 27.21 4.83
CA GLU A 39 18.11 27.74 4.49
C GLU A 39 17.19 27.81 5.71
N VAL A 40 17.14 26.76 6.54
CA VAL A 40 16.39 26.79 7.80
C VAL A 40 16.91 27.92 8.70
N ARG A 41 18.22 28.03 8.88
CA ARG A 41 18.83 29.09 9.70
C ARG A 41 18.55 30.49 9.16
N ALA A 42 18.46 30.67 7.85
CA ALA A 42 18.13 31.95 7.22
C ALA A 42 16.69 32.40 7.49
N HIS A 43 15.76 31.47 7.74
CA HIS A 43 14.37 31.76 8.09
C HIS A 43 14.16 32.04 9.59
N LEU A 44 15.17 31.77 10.42
CA LEU A 44 15.04 31.84 11.88
C LEU A 44 15.64 33.14 12.44
N GLY A 45 14.93 33.70 13.44
CA GLY A 45 15.48 34.80 14.25
C GLY A 45 16.53 34.30 15.26
N PRO A 46 17.33 35.22 15.85
CA PRO A 46 18.39 34.86 16.80
C PRO A 46 17.89 34.27 18.13
N GLN A 47 16.57 34.27 18.36
CA GLN A 47 15.93 33.76 19.58
C GLN A 47 14.81 32.75 19.21
N ALA A 48 14.94 32.08 18.07
CA ALA A 48 13.95 31.09 17.65
C ALA A 48 13.87 29.94 18.68
N SER A 49 12.64 29.62 19.06
CA SER A 49 12.30 28.48 19.90
C SER A 49 12.48 27.16 19.15
N SER A 50 12.62 26.05 19.86
CA SER A 50 12.68 24.71 19.24
C SER A 50 11.48 24.45 18.34
N ALA A 51 10.26 24.83 18.77
CA ALA A 51 9.06 24.63 17.96
C ALA A 51 9.12 25.39 16.61
N GLU A 52 9.65 26.62 16.60
CA GLU A 52 9.85 27.37 15.37
C GLU A 52 10.89 26.71 14.47
N VAL A 53 11.99 26.20 15.02
CA VAL A 53 13.01 25.46 14.26
C VAL A 53 12.41 24.23 13.59
N LEU A 54 11.63 23.44 14.34
CA LEU A 54 11.01 22.21 13.83
C LEU A 54 10.00 22.53 12.71
N ALA A 55 9.17 23.56 12.87
CA ALA A 55 8.20 23.97 11.86
C ALA A 55 8.88 24.51 10.58
N VAL A 56 9.94 25.30 10.72
CA VAL A 56 10.71 25.81 9.57
C VAL A 56 11.45 24.68 8.86
N ALA A 57 12.01 23.71 9.59
CA ALA A 57 12.66 22.55 8.99
C ALA A 57 11.69 21.71 8.15
N GLU A 58 10.48 21.45 8.67
CA GLU A 58 9.41 20.78 7.90
C GLU A 58 9.07 21.56 6.63
N TYR A 59 8.87 22.87 6.74
CA TYR A 59 8.56 23.75 5.60
C TYR A 59 9.65 23.68 4.52
N VAL A 60 10.91 23.88 4.90
CA VAL A 60 12.05 23.88 3.97
C VAL A 60 12.19 22.53 3.27
N VAL A 61 12.01 21.40 3.98
CA VAL A 61 12.04 20.07 3.36
C VAL A 61 10.89 19.88 2.38
N CYS A 62 9.67 20.30 2.74
CA CYS A 62 8.50 20.18 1.87
C CYS A 62 8.63 21.01 0.58
N GLU A 63 9.24 22.20 0.66
CA GLU A 63 9.53 23.04 -0.51
C GLU A 63 10.65 22.45 -1.36
N ARG A 64 11.72 21.94 -0.72
CA ARG A 64 12.91 21.44 -1.43
C ARG A 64 12.68 20.10 -2.15
N LEU A 65 11.76 19.29 -1.64
CA LEU A 65 11.38 17.99 -2.19
C LEU A 65 9.89 18.00 -2.54
N PRO A 66 9.48 18.51 -3.71
CA PRO A 66 8.08 18.48 -4.14
C PRO A 66 7.49 17.06 -4.09
N TYR A 67 6.20 16.95 -3.77
CA TYR A 67 5.55 15.66 -3.56
C TYR A 67 5.42 14.91 -4.89
N SER A 68 5.92 13.68 -4.96
CA SER A 68 5.80 12.80 -6.13
C SER A 68 5.84 11.36 -5.68
N TRP A 69 4.88 10.56 -6.13
CA TRP A 69 4.74 9.17 -5.69
C TRP A 69 5.89 8.28 -6.19
N ASP A 70 6.17 7.21 -5.45
CA ASP A 70 7.19 6.22 -5.83
C ASP A 70 7.02 5.60 -7.22
N TRP A 71 5.80 5.49 -7.73
CA TRP A 71 5.58 4.98 -9.08
C TRP A 71 5.95 5.98 -10.19
N GLU A 72 6.19 7.24 -9.84
CA GLU A 72 6.65 8.33 -10.71
C GLU A 72 8.16 8.57 -10.58
N THR A 73 8.72 8.42 -9.38
CA THR A 73 10.15 8.64 -9.06
C THR A 73 10.96 7.35 -9.23
N TRP A 74 10.51 6.27 -8.60
CA TRP A 74 11.21 5.00 -8.50
C TRP A 74 10.64 3.93 -9.44
N GLY A 75 9.43 4.11 -9.97
CA GLY A 75 8.78 3.15 -10.86
C GLY A 75 8.28 1.88 -10.17
N VAL A 76 8.13 1.93 -8.84
CA VAL A 76 7.58 0.85 -8.02
C VAL A 76 6.41 1.36 -7.17
N MET A 77 5.68 0.46 -6.52
CA MET A 77 4.55 0.85 -5.67
C MET A 77 5.00 1.62 -4.42
N GLU A 78 6.14 1.21 -3.85
CA GLU A 78 6.68 1.71 -2.58
C GLU A 78 8.21 1.54 -2.61
N TYR A 79 8.96 2.53 -2.14
CA TYR A 79 10.41 2.56 -2.06
C TYR A 79 10.90 3.55 -1.01
N LEU A 80 11.24 3.06 0.17
CA LEU A 80 11.92 3.87 1.19
C LEU A 80 13.31 4.33 0.71
N PRO A 81 13.57 5.60 0.37
CA PRO A 81 14.88 6.06 -0.07
C PRO A 81 15.85 6.24 1.12
N THR A 82 17.14 6.36 0.86
CA THR A 82 18.07 6.96 1.83
C THR A 82 18.00 8.49 1.74
N THR A 83 18.48 9.23 2.75
CA THR A 83 18.60 10.69 2.70
C THR A 83 19.27 11.19 1.41
N ARG A 84 20.33 10.50 0.98
CA ARG A 84 21.07 10.86 -0.24
C ARG A 84 20.26 10.61 -1.50
N GLU A 85 19.64 9.43 -1.61
CA GLU A 85 18.79 9.09 -2.76
C GLU A 85 17.62 10.07 -2.91
N ALA A 86 16.95 10.43 -1.82
CA ALA A 86 15.85 11.39 -1.81
C ALA A 86 16.30 12.79 -2.27
N LEU A 87 17.43 13.28 -1.74
CA LEU A 87 17.98 14.59 -2.12
C LEU A 87 18.48 14.62 -3.57
N ASP A 88 19.07 13.53 -4.05
CA ASP A 88 19.54 13.40 -5.44
C ASP A 88 18.35 13.27 -6.42
N MET A 89 17.25 12.61 -6.03
CA MET A 89 16.01 12.55 -6.80
C MET A 89 15.32 13.93 -6.89
N GLY A 90 15.40 14.72 -5.81
CA GLY A 90 14.90 16.10 -5.76
C GLY A 90 13.39 16.24 -5.66
N ARG A 91 12.66 15.12 -5.53
CA ARG A 91 11.21 15.01 -5.29
C ARG A 91 10.94 13.64 -4.66
N GLU A 92 10.01 13.57 -3.73
CA GLU A 92 9.65 12.34 -3.02
C GLU A 92 8.23 12.44 -2.47
N ASP A 93 7.66 11.31 -2.06
CA ASP A 93 6.41 11.32 -1.32
C ASP A 93 6.64 11.51 0.20
N CYS A 94 5.75 10.98 1.03
CA CYS A 94 5.80 11.16 2.48
C CYS A 94 7.06 10.57 3.12
N ASP A 95 7.54 9.43 2.64
CA ASP A 95 8.63 8.69 3.28
C ASP A 95 9.99 9.36 3.11
N GLY A 96 10.35 9.78 1.89
CA GLY A 96 11.59 10.46 1.58
C GLY A 96 11.64 11.84 2.21
N ARG A 97 10.51 12.55 2.26
CA ARG A 97 10.39 13.82 3.01
C ARG A 97 10.63 13.60 4.51
N ALA A 98 10.02 12.58 5.11
CA ALA A 98 10.23 12.26 6.53
C ALA A 98 11.69 11.87 6.81
N ILE A 99 12.31 11.05 5.96
CA ILE A 99 13.71 10.63 6.08
C ILE A 99 14.65 11.83 6.02
N VAL A 100 14.45 12.74 5.05
CA VAL A 100 15.27 13.95 4.93
C VAL A 100 15.05 14.90 6.10
N ALA A 101 13.81 15.10 6.55
CA ALA A 101 13.53 15.93 7.71
C ALA A 101 14.13 15.37 9.00
N ALA A 102 13.99 14.08 9.28
CA ALA A 102 14.62 13.46 10.45
C ALA A 102 16.15 13.59 10.40
N SER A 103 16.76 13.44 9.21
CA SER A 103 18.20 13.63 9.02
C SER A 103 18.64 15.06 9.26
N LEU A 104 17.89 16.03 8.73
CA LEU A 104 18.15 17.46 8.93
C LEU A 104 18.04 17.85 10.41
N LEU A 105 17.01 17.38 11.10
CA LEU A 105 16.79 17.65 12.51
C LEU A 105 17.90 17.05 13.39
N ARG A 106 18.28 15.80 13.15
CA ARG A 106 19.43 15.18 13.86
C ARG A 106 20.73 15.93 13.59
N ARG A 107 20.95 16.39 12.37
CA ARG A 107 22.11 17.24 12.03
C ARG A 107 22.12 18.53 12.83
N MET A 108 20.95 19.15 13.02
CA MET A 108 20.78 20.38 13.79
C MET A 108 20.80 20.16 15.31
N GLY A 109 20.96 18.91 15.78
CA GLY A 109 21.08 18.56 17.19
C GLY A 109 19.77 18.20 17.88
N TYR A 110 18.71 17.88 17.14
CA TYR A 110 17.41 17.46 17.68
C TYR A 110 17.25 15.95 17.64
N ASP A 111 16.63 15.40 18.68
CA ASP A 111 16.16 14.00 18.67
C ASP A 111 14.97 13.89 17.73
N ALA A 112 15.12 13.11 16.66
CA ALA A 112 14.07 12.90 15.67
C ALA A 112 14.11 11.45 15.18
N TRP A 113 12.95 10.82 14.96
CA TRP A 113 12.88 9.47 14.42
C TRP A 113 11.68 9.25 13.52
N LEU A 114 11.75 8.19 12.71
CA LEU A 114 10.69 7.81 11.79
C LEU A 114 9.58 7.04 12.51
N VAL A 115 8.36 7.34 12.10
CA VAL A 115 7.15 6.65 12.52
C VAL A 115 6.31 6.40 11.27
N THR A 116 5.67 5.23 11.19
CA THR A 116 4.73 4.91 10.12
C THR A 116 3.55 4.09 10.63
N ASP A 117 2.41 4.28 10.01
CA ASP A 117 1.18 3.52 10.18
C ASP A 117 0.85 2.69 8.93
N VAL A 118 1.85 2.38 8.08
CA VAL A 118 1.70 1.69 6.77
C VAL A 118 1.01 2.52 5.68
N VAL A 119 0.29 3.58 6.03
CA VAL A 119 -0.37 4.49 5.08
C VAL A 119 0.50 5.70 4.79
N HIS A 120 1.19 6.19 5.81
CA HIS A 120 1.97 7.41 5.83
C HIS A 120 3.22 7.21 6.67
N MET A 121 4.26 7.97 6.37
CA MET A 121 5.47 8.06 7.19
C MET A 121 5.71 9.52 7.59
N TRP A 122 6.07 9.71 8.85
CA TRP A 122 6.28 11.03 9.43
C TRP A 122 7.43 11.03 10.43
N VAL A 123 7.74 12.21 10.97
CA VAL A 123 8.82 12.40 11.94
C VAL A 123 8.22 12.70 13.31
N ARG A 124 8.75 12.05 14.34
CA ARG A 124 8.44 12.35 15.75
C ARG A 124 9.70 12.84 16.46
N THR A 125 9.54 13.86 17.30
CA THR A 125 10.52 14.34 18.28
C THR A 125 9.95 14.14 19.69
N PRO A 126 10.73 14.39 20.77
CA PRO A 126 10.18 14.38 22.13
C PRO A 126 9.05 15.39 22.34
N GLU A 127 9.04 16.48 21.56
CA GLU A 127 8.09 17.59 21.73
C GLU A 127 6.87 17.50 20.81
N VAL A 128 7.07 17.10 19.54
CA VAL A 128 6.03 17.21 18.50
C VAL A 128 6.14 16.11 17.44
N GLU A 129 5.09 15.98 16.64
CA GLU A 129 5.09 15.23 15.39
C GLU A 129 5.03 16.22 14.21
N LEU A 130 5.81 15.93 13.18
CA LEU A 130 5.97 16.73 11.97
C LEU A 130 5.50 15.92 10.76
N MET A 131 5.35 16.55 9.60
CA MET A 131 4.94 15.91 8.34
C MET A 131 3.51 15.39 8.36
N SER A 132 2.59 16.10 9.03
CA SER A 132 1.15 15.82 9.02
C SER A 132 0.79 14.35 9.35
N PRO A 133 1.00 13.89 10.60
CA PRO A 133 0.62 12.55 11.00
C PRO A 133 -0.87 12.29 10.76
N THR A 134 -1.23 11.05 10.43
CA THR A 134 -2.61 10.63 10.12
C THR A 134 -3.55 10.64 11.32
N GLY A 135 -2.99 10.65 12.54
CA GLY A 135 -3.72 10.42 13.78
C GLY A 135 -4.04 8.94 14.05
N PHE A 136 -3.57 8.01 13.21
CA PHE A 136 -3.68 6.58 13.48
C PHE A 136 -2.60 6.13 14.46
N ALA A 137 -2.84 4.99 15.12
CA ALA A 137 -1.81 4.34 15.93
C ALA A 137 -0.63 3.97 15.02
N ALA A 138 0.58 4.31 15.47
CA ALA A 138 1.81 3.92 14.81
C ALA A 138 1.90 2.40 14.71
N THR A 139 2.21 1.89 13.53
CA THR A 139 2.49 0.47 13.32
C THR A 139 3.96 0.18 13.56
N LEU A 140 4.85 1.04 13.09
CA LEU A 140 6.29 0.90 13.26
C LEU A 140 6.88 2.24 13.65
N GLU A 141 7.70 2.25 14.70
CA GLU A 141 8.52 3.40 15.09
C GLU A 141 9.95 2.95 15.35
N ALA A 142 10.92 3.78 15.00
CA ALA A 142 12.35 3.50 15.20
C ALA A 142 13.02 4.61 16.03
N PRO A 143 12.77 4.68 17.35
CA PRO A 143 13.32 5.75 18.18
C PRO A 143 14.85 5.78 18.15
N ALA A 144 15.41 6.97 18.28
CA ALA A 144 16.86 7.13 18.42
C ALA A 144 17.38 6.25 19.58
N ASP A 145 18.47 5.52 19.32
CA ASP A 145 19.15 4.66 20.30
C ASP A 145 18.29 3.51 20.88
N ALA A 146 17.18 3.15 20.23
CA ALA A 146 16.34 2.03 20.62
C ALA A 146 16.02 1.10 19.42
N PRO A 147 15.76 -0.20 19.67
CA PRO A 147 15.29 -1.08 18.61
C PRO A 147 13.92 -0.61 18.10
N ALA A 148 13.69 -0.80 16.79
CA ALA A 148 12.40 -0.53 16.18
C ALA A 148 11.27 -1.34 16.87
N ARG A 149 10.12 -0.68 17.06
CA ARG A 149 8.97 -1.25 17.76
C ARG A 149 7.82 -1.44 16.77
N LEU A 150 7.34 -2.67 16.67
CA LEU A 150 6.19 -3.04 15.85
C LEU A 150 4.96 -3.21 16.74
N ASP A 151 3.92 -2.42 16.52
CA ASP A 151 2.62 -2.63 17.13
C ASP A 151 1.76 -3.55 16.25
N VAL A 152 1.74 -4.84 16.62
CA VAL A 152 1.00 -5.88 15.91
C VAL A 152 -0.52 -5.67 16.00
N SER A 153 -1.00 -4.94 17.03
CA SER A 153 -2.43 -4.74 17.25
C SER A 153 -3.04 -3.75 16.24
N SER A 154 -2.29 -2.73 15.85
CA SER A 154 -2.69 -1.78 14.81
C SER A 154 -2.33 -2.26 13.40
N ALA A 155 -1.28 -3.08 13.26
CA ALA A 155 -0.72 -3.49 11.97
C ALA A 155 -1.76 -4.06 10.98
N ALA A 156 -2.66 -4.94 11.42
CA ALA A 156 -3.63 -5.57 10.51
C ALA A 156 -4.67 -4.56 9.97
N LEU A 157 -5.16 -3.67 10.83
CA LEU A 157 -6.14 -2.65 10.44
C LEU A 157 -5.48 -1.58 9.56
N ASN A 158 -4.28 -1.17 9.93
CA ASN A 158 -3.49 -0.21 9.16
C ASN A 158 -3.07 -0.75 7.80
N LEU A 159 -2.72 -2.04 7.71
CA LEU A 159 -2.48 -2.70 6.42
C LEU A 159 -3.74 -2.70 5.54
N ALA A 160 -4.91 -3.01 6.11
CA ALA A 160 -6.17 -2.98 5.36
C ALA A 160 -6.50 -1.56 4.85
N ARG A 161 -6.27 -0.54 5.69
CA ARG A 161 -6.41 0.87 5.30
C ARG A 161 -5.41 1.27 4.23
N GLY A 162 -4.13 0.93 4.40
CA GLY A 162 -3.05 1.21 3.45
C GLY A 162 -3.31 0.57 2.09
N LEU A 163 -3.82 -0.67 2.05
CA LEU A 163 -4.22 -1.31 0.80
C LEU A 163 -5.38 -0.58 0.12
N ALA A 164 -6.42 -0.20 0.89
CA ALA A 164 -7.56 0.53 0.32
C ALA A 164 -7.14 1.92 -0.18
N TYR A 165 -6.37 2.65 0.62
CA TYR A 165 -5.83 3.96 0.25
C TYR A 165 -4.94 3.87 -0.97
N GLY A 166 -3.97 2.95 -0.98
CA GLY A 166 -3.07 2.70 -2.10
C GLY A 166 -3.85 2.48 -3.40
N VAL A 167 -4.87 1.62 -3.40
CA VAL A 167 -5.77 1.44 -4.57
C VAL A 167 -6.49 2.75 -4.95
N SER A 168 -6.92 3.56 -3.98
CA SER A 168 -7.61 4.82 -4.30
C SER A 168 -6.72 5.87 -4.97
N VAL A 169 -5.42 5.90 -4.66
CA VAL A 169 -4.46 6.88 -5.20
C VAL A 169 -3.64 6.34 -6.37
N PHE A 170 -3.53 5.03 -6.53
CA PHE A 170 -2.74 4.42 -7.60
C PHE A 170 -3.32 4.77 -8.98
N PRO A 171 -2.48 4.94 -10.02
CA PRO A 171 -2.94 5.31 -11.35
C PRO A 171 -3.93 4.29 -11.92
N LEU A 172 -5.13 4.75 -12.27
CA LEU A 172 -6.22 3.89 -12.72
C LEU A 172 -5.82 3.05 -13.95
N GLU A 173 -5.00 3.60 -14.85
CA GLU A 173 -4.53 2.88 -16.05
C GLU A 173 -3.73 1.63 -15.66
N ARG A 174 -2.87 1.73 -14.64
CA ARG A 174 -2.08 0.59 -14.14
C ARG A 174 -2.98 -0.45 -13.48
N GLU A 175 -4.01 -0.02 -12.75
CA GLU A 175 -5.00 -0.92 -12.15
C GLU A 175 -5.79 -1.68 -13.21
N LEU A 176 -6.22 -0.99 -14.28
CA LEU A 176 -6.94 -1.61 -15.39
C LEU A 176 -6.07 -2.65 -16.11
N ILE A 177 -4.76 -2.41 -16.24
CA ILE A 177 -3.81 -3.41 -16.76
C ILE A 177 -3.73 -4.62 -15.83
N ILE A 178 -3.62 -4.42 -14.51
CA ILE A 178 -3.61 -5.51 -13.52
C ILE A 178 -4.91 -6.31 -13.59
N LEU A 179 -6.05 -5.63 -13.62
CA LEU A 179 -7.36 -6.24 -13.70
C LEU A 179 -7.53 -7.03 -14.99
N ALA A 180 -7.14 -6.47 -16.13
CA ALA A 180 -7.15 -7.18 -17.42
C ALA A 180 -6.27 -8.42 -17.39
N ALA A 181 -5.07 -8.35 -16.81
CA ALA A 181 -4.19 -9.49 -16.65
C ALA A 181 -4.81 -10.58 -15.76
N ILE A 182 -5.44 -10.21 -14.63
CA ILE A 182 -6.16 -11.16 -13.77
C ILE A 182 -7.28 -11.84 -14.55
N VAL A 183 -8.08 -11.08 -15.30
CA VAL A 183 -9.18 -11.61 -16.11
C VAL A 183 -8.63 -12.59 -17.17
N LEU A 184 -7.61 -12.20 -17.93
CA LEU A 184 -7.03 -13.04 -18.99
C LEU A 184 -6.42 -14.34 -18.43
N LEU A 185 -5.71 -14.27 -17.31
CA LEU A 185 -5.09 -15.43 -16.67
C LEU A 185 -6.09 -16.38 -16.03
N THR A 186 -7.28 -15.89 -15.65
CA THR A 186 -8.33 -16.71 -15.02
C THR A 186 -9.43 -17.14 -15.99
N LEU A 187 -9.47 -16.57 -17.20
CA LEU A 187 -10.46 -16.92 -18.21
C LEU A 187 -10.17 -18.31 -18.79
N HIS A 188 -10.87 -19.32 -18.29
CA HIS A 188 -10.76 -20.67 -18.84
C HIS A 188 -11.62 -20.85 -20.10
N PRO A 189 -11.16 -21.56 -21.16
CA PRO A 189 -11.98 -21.87 -22.36
C PRO A 189 -13.33 -22.57 -22.11
N TRP A 190 -13.57 -23.08 -20.90
CA TRP A 190 -14.78 -23.81 -20.53
C TRP A 190 -15.76 -22.95 -19.72
N ILE A 191 -15.41 -21.69 -19.44
CA ILE A 191 -16.29 -20.76 -18.75
C ILE A 191 -17.39 -20.30 -19.71
N SER A 192 -18.64 -20.25 -19.25
CA SER A 192 -19.71 -19.66 -20.05
C SER A 192 -19.54 -18.14 -20.10
N ARG A 193 -19.97 -17.51 -21.21
CA ARG A 193 -19.91 -16.04 -21.37
C ARG A 193 -20.60 -15.29 -20.22
N ARG A 194 -21.72 -15.80 -19.72
CA ARG A 194 -22.46 -15.22 -18.58
C ARG A 194 -21.65 -15.26 -17.29
N ARG A 195 -20.98 -16.38 -17.02
CA ARG A 195 -20.15 -16.56 -15.83
C ARG A 195 -18.91 -15.68 -15.90
N ALA A 196 -18.27 -15.60 -17.07
CA ALA A 196 -17.15 -14.67 -17.29
C ALA A 196 -17.59 -13.22 -17.04
N ALA A 197 -18.70 -12.79 -17.64
CA ALA A 197 -19.23 -11.44 -17.44
C ALA A 197 -19.53 -11.13 -15.96
N ALA A 198 -20.13 -12.07 -15.23
CA ALA A 198 -20.39 -11.92 -13.80
C ALA A 198 -19.08 -11.80 -12.99
N GLY A 199 -18.08 -12.64 -13.27
CA GLY A 199 -16.78 -12.58 -12.60
C GLY A 199 -16.05 -11.26 -12.83
N VAL A 200 -16.04 -10.78 -14.09
CA VAL A 200 -15.47 -9.47 -14.44
C VAL A 200 -16.23 -8.34 -13.75
N ALA A 201 -17.57 -8.36 -13.76
CA ALA A 201 -18.38 -7.34 -13.11
C ALA A 201 -18.10 -7.25 -11.61
N LEU A 202 -17.96 -8.40 -10.93
CA LEU A 202 -17.61 -8.45 -9.50
C LEU A 202 -16.21 -7.91 -9.20
N LEU A 203 -15.23 -8.18 -10.08
CA LEU A 203 -13.88 -7.61 -9.96
C LEU A 203 -13.89 -6.09 -10.15
N VAL A 204 -14.59 -5.59 -11.18
CA VAL A 204 -14.74 -4.15 -11.43
C VAL A 204 -15.45 -3.47 -10.27
N ALA A 205 -16.52 -4.07 -9.75
CA ALA A 205 -17.24 -3.55 -8.58
C ALA A 205 -16.36 -3.52 -7.33
N GLY A 206 -15.55 -4.56 -7.10
CA GLY A 206 -14.59 -4.60 -6.00
C GLY A 206 -13.52 -3.51 -6.10
N LEU A 207 -12.95 -3.31 -7.30
CA LEU A 207 -11.99 -2.23 -7.56
C LEU A 207 -12.62 -0.84 -7.34
N ALA A 208 -13.79 -0.59 -7.93
CA ALA A 208 -14.51 0.67 -7.77
C ALA A 208 -14.85 0.95 -6.29
N GLY A 209 -15.28 -0.08 -5.56
CA GLY A 209 -15.53 0.02 -4.11
C GLY A 209 -14.28 0.38 -3.33
N LEU A 210 -13.15 -0.30 -3.58
CA LEU A 210 -11.86 0.02 -2.95
C LEU A 210 -11.41 1.45 -3.23
N ARG A 211 -11.57 1.95 -4.47
CA ARG A 211 -11.21 3.34 -4.80
C ARG A 211 -12.07 4.36 -4.05
N VAL A 212 -13.38 4.16 -3.99
CA VAL A 212 -14.30 5.08 -3.30
C VAL A 212 -14.04 5.08 -1.79
N VAL A 213 -13.91 3.89 -1.21
CA VAL A 213 -13.74 3.72 0.23
C VAL A 213 -12.34 4.14 0.69
N GLY A 214 -11.31 3.83 -0.10
CA GLY A 214 -9.91 4.14 0.22
C GLY A 214 -9.63 5.64 0.31
N ALA A 215 -10.22 6.44 -0.58
CA ALA A 215 -10.09 7.90 -0.52
C ALA A 215 -10.69 8.47 0.78
N ALA A 216 -11.81 7.91 1.24
CA ALA A 216 -12.46 8.29 2.48
C ALA A 216 -11.73 7.78 3.75
N ALA A 217 -10.96 6.69 3.62
CA ALA A 217 -10.33 6.01 4.75
C ALA A 217 -9.21 6.81 5.42
N VAL A 218 -8.58 7.72 4.69
CA VAL A 218 -7.39 8.47 5.16
C VAL A 218 -7.69 9.96 5.38
N SER A 219 -8.67 10.52 4.67
CA SER A 219 -8.89 11.97 4.62
C SER A 219 -10.08 12.47 5.47
N GLY A 220 -10.68 11.61 6.31
CA GLY A 220 -11.95 11.92 6.96
C GLY A 220 -11.98 11.69 8.48
N PRO A 221 -12.85 12.42 9.23
CA PRO A 221 -13.13 12.14 10.65
C PRO A 221 -13.70 10.74 10.90
N GLN A 222 -14.01 9.99 9.83
CA GLN A 222 -14.55 8.64 9.81
C GLN A 222 -13.48 7.55 9.76
N ALA A 223 -12.20 7.86 9.88
CA ALA A 223 -11.14 6.84 9.79
C ALA A 223 -11.24 5.74 10.88
N GLY A 224 -12.01 5.97 11.94
CA GLY A 224 -12.40 4.98 12.96
C GLY A 224 -13.78 4.35 12.77
N ASP A 225 -14.49 4.63 11.68
CA ASP A 225 -15.86 4.16 11.46
C ASP A 225 -15.88 2.64 11.14
N PRO A 226 -16.54 1.79 11.94
CA PRO A 226 -16.68 0.37 11.63
C PRO A 226 -17.36 0.12 10.26
N MET A 227 -18.18 1.05 9.78
CA MET A 227 -18.78 0.95 8.44
C MET A 227 -17.75 1.05 7.32
N LEU A 228 -16.67 1.80 7.52
CA LEU A 228 -15.56 1.88 6.58
C LEU A 228 -14.85 0.51 6.46
N ALA A 229 -14.55 -0.11 7.59
CA ALA A 229 -13.94 -1.44 7.61
C ALA A 229 -14.83 -2.48 6.92
N LEU A 230 -16.14 -2.44 7.15
CA LEU A 230 -17.11 -3.29 6.47
C LEU A 230 -17.16 -3.02 4.96
N ALA A 231 -17.07 -1.75 4.53
CA ALA A 231 -17.06 -1.39 3.11
C ALA A 231 -15.77 -1.84 2.40
N VAL A 232 -14.61 -1.71 3.05
CA VAL A 232 -13.34 -2.28 2.56
C VAL A 232 -13.48 -3.80 2.43
N ALA A 233 -13.94 -4.48 3.48
CA ALA A 233 -14.14 -5.92 3.47
C ALA A 233 -15.12 -6.38 2.40
N GLY A 234 -16.23 -5.65 2.18
CA GLY A 234 -17.19 -5.91 1.13
C GLY A 234 -16.61 -5.75 -0.27
N SER A 235 -15.76 -4.73 -0.47
CA SER A 235 -15.08 -4.49 -1.75
C SER A 235 -14.05 -5.58 -2.06
N ILE A 236 -13.25 -5.98 -1.07
CA ILE A 236 -12.34 -7.13 -1.15
C ILE A 236 -13.13 -8.41 -1.42
N GLY A 237 -14.24 -8.62 -0.71
CA GLY A 237 -15.13 -9.77 -0.88
C GLY A 237 -15.71 -9.87 -2.29
N SER A 238 -16.12 -8.74 -2.88
CA SER A 238 -16.58 -8.70 -4.27
C SER A 238 -15.46 -9.08 -5.25
N ALA A 239 -14.26 -8.53 -5.08
CA ALA A 239 -13.12 -8.87 -5.93
C ALA A 239 -12.75 -10.36 -5.81
N ALA A 240 -12.68 -10.89 -4.59
CA ALA A 240 -12.42 -12.31 -4.34
C ALA A 240 -13.51 -13.22 -4.94
N ALA A 241 -14.78 -12.85 -4.80
CA ALA A 241 -15.89 -13.59 -5.41
C ALA A 241 -15.79 -13.58 -6.94
N GLY A 242 -15.47 -12.42 -7.54
CA GLY A 242 -15.24 -12.28 -8.98
C GLY A 242 -14.11 -13.19 -9.46
N TRP A 243 -12.98 -13.20 -8.75
CA TRP A 243 -11.86 -14.10 -9.04
C TRP A 243 -12.27 -15.57 -8.92
N CYS A 244 -12.95 -15.99 -7.86
CA CYS A 244 -13.45 -17.36 -7.71
C CYS A 244 -14.42 -17.76 -8.83
N VAL A 245 -15.30 -16.84 -9.25
CA VAL A 245 -16.21 -17.04 -10.37
C VAL A 245 -15.45 -17.26 -11.68
N LEU A 246 -14.29 -16.63 -11.88
CA LEU A 246 -13.46 -16.87 -13.07
C LEU A 246 -12.61 -18.14 -12.94
N ALA A 247 -11.90 -18.31 -11.82
CA ALA A 247 -10.86 -19.31 -11.65
C ALA A 247 -11.36 -20.73 -11.39
N LEU A 248 -12.48 -20.90 -10.67
CA LEU A 248 -12.94 -22.24 -10.28
C LEU A 248 -13.60 -22.96 -11.46
N LYS A 249 -13.22 -24.20 -11.77
CA LYS A 249 -13.96 -24.99 -12.75
C LYS A 249 -15.38 -25.23 -12.22
N ALA A 250 -16.42 -24.92 -13.01
CA ALA A 250 -17.76 -25.35 -12.62
C ALA A 250 -17.69 -26.86 -12.52
N GLY A 251 -17.97 -27.42 -11.33
CA GLY A 251 -17.97 -28.87 -11.10
C GLY A 251 -18.65 -29.50 -12.29
N ALA A 252 -17.90 -30.34 -13.03
CA ALA A 252 -18.43 -30.95 -14.24
C ALA A 252 -19.75 -31.58 -13.81
N ARG A 253 -20.88 -31.11 -14.38
CA ARG A 253 -22.14 -31.84 -14.20
C ARG A 253 -21.77 -33.28 -14.51
N PRO A 254 -21.96 -34.24 -13.58
CA PRO A 254 -21.70 -35.62 -13.89
C PRO A 254 -22.43 -35.85 -15.20
N ARG A 255 -21.69 -36.19 -16.26
CA ARG A 255 -22.33 -36.59 -17.51
C ARG A 255 -23.25 -37.70 -17.05
N HIS A 256 -24.56 -37.43 -17.02
CA HIS A 256 -25.54 -38.48 -16.82
C HIS A 256 -25.12 -39.53 -17.82
N SER A 257 -24.62 -40.65 -17.29
CA SER A 257 -24.15 -41.79 -18.07
C SER A 257 -25.17 -41.96 -19.17
N LEU A 258 -24.74 -41.72 -20.41
CA LEU A 258 -25.59 -41.96 -21.57
C LEU A 258 -26.05 -43.40 -21.41
N SER A 259 -27.33 -43.56 -21.12
CA SER A 259 -28.15 -44.75 -21.29
C SER A 259 -27.43 -46.05 -20.94
N GLU A 260 -27.87 -46.72 -19.86
CA GLU A 260 -27.85 -48.17 -19.91
C GLU A 260 -28.38 -48.57 -21.30
N PRO A 261 -27.64 -49.39 -22.07
CA PRO A 261 -28.15 -49.87 -23.34
C PRO A 261 -29.52 -50.48 -23.07
N PRO A 262 -30.53 -50.24 -23.92
CA PRO A 262 -31.85 -50.81 -23.72
C PRO A 262 -31.69 -52.31 -23.45
N GLU A 263 -32.23 -52.80 -22.33
CA GLU A 263 -32.25 -54.24 -22.02
C GLU A 263 -32.66 -54.99 -23.28
N SER A 264 -31.80 -55.90 -23.74
CA SER A 264 -32.14 -56.77 -24.85
C SER A 264 -33.43 -57.54 -24.51
N PRO A 265 -34.40 -57.66 -25.42
CA PRO A 265 -35.68 -58.32 -25.14
C PRO A 265 -35.56 -59.76 -24.62
N GLU A 266 -34.42 -60.44 -24.82
CA GLU A 266 -34.17 -61.80 -24.33
C GLU A 266 -34.11 -61.90 -22.80
N ALA A 267 -33.73 -60.84 -22.08
CA ALA A 267 -33.64 -60.88 -20.61
C ALA A 267 -35.01 -60.88 -19.91
N ARG A 268 -36.11 -60.50 -20.59
CA ARG A 268 -37.46 -60.52 -20.01
C ARG A 268 -38.16 -61.88 -20.05
N ALA A 269 -37.66 -62.84 -20.82
CA ALA A 269 -38.31 -64.15 -20.99
C ALA A 269 -37.94 -65.19 -19.91
N ALA A 270 -36.85 -65.01 -19.17
CA ALA A 270 -36.33 -66.01 -18.23
C ALA A 270 -36.92 -65.93 -16.79
N GLY A 271 -37.82 -64.99 -16.51
CA GLY A 271 -38.33 -64.73 -15.15
C GLY A 271 -39.77 -65.19 -14.87
N ARG A 272 -40.40 -65.96 -15.76
CA ARG A 272 -41.75 -66.53 -15.57
C ARG A 272 -41.70 -68.05 -15.76
N GLY A 273 -41.17 -68.74 -14.77
CA GLY A 273 -41.20 -70.20 -14.65
C GLY A 273 -41.45 -70.57 -13.20
#